data_AF-A0A2D4FJN0-F1
#
_entry.id   AF-A0A2D4FJN0-F1
#
_cell.length_a   1.000
_cell.length_b   1.000
_cell.length_c   1.000
_cell.angle_alpha   90.00
_cell.angle_beta   90.00
_cell.angle_gamma   90.00
#
_symmetry.space_group_name_H-M   'P 1'
#
loop_
_entity.id
_entity.type
_entity.pdbx_description
1 polymer ?
#
loop_
_entity_poly.entity_id
_entity_poly.type
_entity_poly.pdbx_seq_one_letter_code
_entity_poly.pdbx_strand_id
1 'polypeptide(L)'
;LSPVLDRVRYVQSLKEIVINVPEQAAITHDNVTLQIDGVLYLRIMDPYKASYGVEDPEYAVTQLAQTTMRSELGKLSLDKVFRVSNRREGRPSRCALGK
;
A
#
# COMPACT_ATOMS: atom_id res chain seq x y z
N LEU A 1 -30.21 -1.86 -33.34
CA LEU A 1 -28.94 -1.26 -33.80
C LEU A 1 -28.44 -0.34 -32.68
N SER A 2 -27.38 -0.55 -31.90
CA SER A 2 -26.39 -1.61 -31.71
C SER A 2 -25.49 -1.12 -30.55
N PRO A 3 -25.32 -1.82 -29.40
CA PRO A 3 -24.34 -1.42 -28.38
C PRO A 3 -22.95 -1.86 -28.84
N VAL A 4 -22.44 -1.19 -29.86
CA VAL A 4 -21.08 -1.39 -30.39
C VAL A 4 -20.20 -0.43 -29.62
N LEU A 5 -19.64 -0.92 -28.52
CA LEU A 5 -18.49 -0.42 -27.75
C LEU A 5 -18.72 -0.64 -26.24
N ASP A 6 -19.06 -1.88 -25.84
CA ASP A 6 -18.44 -2.37 -24.61
C ASP A 6 -16.99 -2.72 -25.00
N ARG A 7 -16.15 -1.70 -25.15
CA ARG A 7 -14.70 -1.92 -25.29
C ARG A 7 -14.31 -2.62 -24.00
N VAL A 8 -13.81 -3.85 -24.10
CA VAL A 8 -13.10 -4.57 -23.03
C VAL A 8 -12.18 -3.58 -22.33
N ARG A 9 -12.67 -2.96 -21.24
CA ARG A 9 -12.10 -1.68 -20.78
C ARG A 9 -10.81 -1.90 -20.00
N TYR A 10 -10.64 -3.04 -19.34
CA TYR A 10 -9.41 -3.27 -18.58
C TYR A 10 -9.07 -4.77 -18.52
N VAL A 11 -7.93 -5.13 -19.09
CA VAL A 11 -7.24 -6.38 -18.75
C VAL A 11 -6.56 -6.14 -17.40
N GLN A 12 -7.33 -6.22 -16.31
CA GLN A 12 -6.80 -6.17 -14.95
C GLN A 12 -5.93 -7.41 -14.76
N SER A 13 -4.61 -7.21 -14.76
CA SER A 13 -3.67 -8.31 -14.52
C SER A 13 -3.86 -8.81 -13.09
N LEU A 14 -4.09 -10.12 -12.95
CA LEU A 14 -4.16 -10.81 -11.65
C LEU A 14 -2.80 -10.96 -10.96
N LYS A 15 -1.75 -10.38 -11.56
CA LYS A 15 -0.39 -10.40 -11.02
C LYS A 15 -0.29 -9.40 -9.88
N GLU A 16 0.61 -9.68 -8.95
CA GLU A 16 0.97 -8.73 -7.91
C GLU A 16 1.63 -7.51 -8.54
N ILE A 17 1.07 -6.34 -8.26
CA ILE A 17 1.64 -5.05 -8.66
C ILE A 17 2.31 -4.40 -7.44
N VAL A 18 3.40 -3.70 -7.72
CA VAL A 18 4.20 -3.01 -6.71
C VAL A 18 3.98 -1.53 -6.91
N ILE A 19 3.45 -0.86 -5.89
CA ILE A 19 3.25 0.59 -5.90
C ILE A 19 4.10 1.23 -4.81
N ASN A 20 4.88 2.24 -5.20
CA ASN A 20 5.69 3.02 -4.27
C ASN A 20 4.83 4.15 -3.69
N VAL A 21 4.78 4.24 -2.37
CA VAL A 21 4.14 5.37 -1.69
C VAL A 21 5.18 6.48 -1.56
N PRO A 22 4.84 7.74 -1.89
CA PRO A 22 5.77 8.85 -1.71
C PRO A 22 6.18 9.00 -0.25
N GLU A 23 7.43 9.44 -0.03
CA GLU A 23 7.98 9.70 1.30
C GLU A 23 7.09 10.64 2.11
N GLN A 24 6.96 10.35 3.40
CA GLN A 24 6.21 11.20 4.33
C GLN A 24 7.11 11.70 5.44
N ALA A 25 7.07 13.02 5.68
CA ALA A 25 7.71 13.64 6.83
C ALA A 25 6.76 13.58 8.04
N ALA A 26 7.24 13.01 9.16
CA ALA A 26 6.54 13.01 10.43
C ALA A 26 7.42 13.62 11.51
N ILE A 27 6.81 14.44 12.37
CA ILE A 27 7.44 14.99 13.57
C ILE A 27 7.02 14.10 14.74
N THR A 28 7.99 13.51 15.41
CA THR A 28 7.74 12.68 16.59
C THR A 28 7.64 13.53 17.86
N HIS A 29 7.14 12.93 18.95
CA HIS A 29 7.08 13.57 20.27
C HIS A 29 8.43 14.03 20.82
N ASP A 30 9.53 13.43 20.34
CA ASP A 30 10.90 13.78 20.73
C ASP A 30 11.47 14.96 19.92
N ASN A 31 10.63 15.64 19.12
CA ASN A 31 11.04 16.75 18.27
C ASN A 31 12.06 16.35 17.18
N VAL A 32 12.11 15.07 16.83
CA VAL A 32 12.91 14.56 15.71
C VAL A 32 12.03 14.43 14.46
N THR A 33 12.52 14.95 13.34
CA THR A 33 11.92 14.77 12.02
C THR A 33 12.38 13.44 11.43
N LEU A 34 11.43 12.61 11.01
CA LEU A 34 11.69 11.36 10.31
C LEU A 34 11.04 11.43 8.94
N GLN A 35 11.73 10.87 7.94
CA GLN A 35 11.14 10.58 6.64
C GLN A 35 11.00 9.08 6.51
N ILE A 36 9.80 8.65 6.13
CA ILE A 36 9.45 7.24 6.02
C ILE A 36 8.84 7.02 4.65
N ASP A 37 9.39 6.06 3.93
CA ASP A 37 8.88 5.55 2.67
C ASP A 37 8.28 4.14 2.85
N GLY A 38 7.54 3.69 1.85
CA GLY A 38 6.91 2.38 1.88
C GLY A 38 6.52 1.87 0.50
N VAL A 39 6.41 0.55 0.41
CA VAL A 39 6.01 -0.16 -0.81
C VAL A 39 4.76 -0.98 -0.54
N LEU A 40 3.75 -0.82 -1.40
CA LEU A 40 2.50 -1.56 -1.36
C LEU A 40 2.54 -2.71 -2.37
N TYR A 41 2.15 -3.89 -1.90
CA TYR A 41 1.94 -5.07 -2.74
C TYR A 41 0.44 -5.29 -2.87
N LEU A 42 -0.06 -5.20 -4.10
CA LEU A 42 -1.49 -5.26 -4.37
C LEU A 42 -1.76 -6.41 -5.32
N ARG A 43 -2.81 -7.17 -5.01
CA ARG A 43 -3.33 -8.21 -5.89
C ARG A 43 -4.83 -8.03 -6.02
N ILE A 44 -5.30 -7.96 -7.26
CA ILE A 44 -6.72 -7.89 -7.56
C ILE A 44 -7.34 -9.27 -7.34
N MET A 45 -8.28 -9.37 -6.40
CA MET A 45 -9.01 -10.61 -6.12
C MET A 45 -10.21 -10.80 -7.05
N ASP A 46 -10.91 -9.70 -7.38
CA ASP A 46 -12.09 -9.71 -8.25
C ASP A 46 -11.96 -8.59 -9.30
N PRO A 47 -11.65 -8.91 -10.57
CA PRO A 47 -11.41 -7.92 -11.61
C PRO A 47 -12.69 -7.23 -12.08
N TYR A 48 -13.85 -7.87 -11.91
CA TYR A 48 -15.14 -7.29 -12.28
C TYR A 48 -15.48 -6.11 -11.38
N LYS A 49 -15.45 -6.29 -10.05
CA LYS A 49 -15.66 -5.20 -9.09
C LYS A 49 -14.58 -4.14 -9.17
N ALA A 50 -13.32 -4.51 -9.42
CA ALA A 50 -12.23 -3.56 -9.54
C ALA A 50 -12.41 -2.62 -10.75
N SER A 51 -12.81 -3.15 -11.90
CA SER A 51 -12.96 -2.37 -13.14
C SER A 51 -14.18 -1.45 -13.15
N TYR A 52 -15.27 -1.85 -12.48
CA TYR A 52 -16.52 -1.08 -12.43
C TYR A 52 -16.68 -0.25 -11.15
N GLY A 53 -15.93 -0.55 -10.09
CA GLY A 53 -16.07 0.09 -8.78
C GLY A 53 -15.26 1.38 -8.62
N VAL A 54 -14.12 1.51 -9.32
CA VAL A 54 -13.21 2.68 -9.21
C VAL A 54 -12.57 2.94 -10.58
N GLU A 55 -12.48 4.21 -10.97
CA GLU A 55 -11.90 4.62 -12.27
C GLU A 55 -10.41 4.26 -12.37
N ASP A 56 -9.66 4.44 -11.27
CA ASP A 56 -8.24 4.12 -11.17
C ASP A 56 -7.90 3.55 -9.77
N PRO A 57 -7.87 2.21 -9.60
CA PRO A 57 -7.69 1.59 -8.29
C PRO A 57 -6.29 1.79 -7.72
N GLU A 58 -5.27 1.91 -8.57
CA GLU A 58 -3.88 2.10 -8.17
C GLU A 58 -3.71 3.46 -7.48
N TYR A 59 -4.26 4.52 -8.07
CA TYR A 59 -4.21 5.86 -7.49
C TYR A 59 -5.01 5.94 -6.18
N ALA A 60 -6.23 5.39 -6.15
CA ALA A 60 -7.08 5.42 -4.96
C ALA A 60 -6.43 4.72 -3.76
N VAL A 61 -5.82 3.55 -3.98
CA VAL A 61 -5.12 2.81 -2.91
C VAL A 61 -3.88 3.55 -2.44
N THR A 62 -3.13 4.21 -3.35
CA THR A 62 -1.97 5.02 -2.99
C THR A 62 -2.36 6.17 -2.06
N GLN A 63 -3.44 6.90 -2.40
CA GLN A 63 -3.94 8.01 -1.58
C GLN A 63 -4.44 7.55 -0.21
N LEU A 64 -5.15 6.42 -0.17
CA LEU A 64 -5.60 5.82 1.07
C LEU A 64 -4.41 5.44 1.95
N ALA A 65 -3.44 4.71 1.39
CA ALA A 65 -2.24 4.31 2.11
C ALA A 65 -1.43 5.51 2.63
N GLN A 66 -1.30 6.57 1.81
CA GLN A 66 -0.65 7.81 2.20
C GLN A 66 -1.36 8.46 3.40
N THR A 67 -2.68 8.51 3.38
CA THR A 67 -3.47 9.07 4.48
C THR A 67 -3.37 8.23 5.75
N THR A 68 -3.46 6.90 5.62
CA THR A 68 -3.33 5.97 6.74
C THR A 68 -1.94 6.05 7.36
N MET A 69 -0.88 6.03 6.55
CA MET A 69 0.50 6.17 7.02
C MET A 69 0.66 7.46 7.80
N ARG A 70 0.19 8.59 7.26
CA ARG A 70 0.28 9.89 7.95
C ARG A 70 -0.43 9.88 9.31
N SER A 71 -1.59 9.23 9.42
CA SER A 71 -2.35 9.14 10.67
C SER A 71 -1.67 8.23 11.70
N GLU A 72 -1.11 7.11 11.26
CA GLU A 72 -0.46 6.14 12.15
C GLU A 72 0.93 6.63 12.62
N LEU A 73 1.67 7.32 11.76
CA LEU A 73 2.98 7.91 12.11
C LEU A 73 2.87 8.92 13.26
N GLY A 74 1.77 9.68 13.35
CA GLY A 74 1.53 10.58 14.47
C GLY A 74 1.25 9.87 15.81
N LYS A 75 0.89 8.59 15.79
CA LYS A 75 0.58 7.79 16.99
C LYS A 75 1.74 6.90 17.44
N LEU A 76 2.77 6.73 16.60
CA LEU A 76 3.90 5.85 16.85
C LEU A 76 5.02 6.63 17.55
N SER A 77 5.54 6.07 18.65
CA SER A 77 6.75 6.57 19.30
C SER A 77 8.01 6.12 18.53
N LEU A 78 9.03 6.99 18.48
CA LEU A 78 10.32 6.77 17.78
C LEU A 78 10.95 5.39 18.10
N ASP A 79 10.87 4.94 19.36
CA ASP A 79 11.38 3.63 19.81
C ASP A 79 10.76 2.44 19.06
N LYS A 80 9.45 2.51 18.74
CA LYS A 80 8.76 1.42 18.05
C LYS A 80 9.21 1.29 16.59
N VAL A 81 9.44 2.41 15.92
CA VAL A 81 9.90 2.43 14.51
C VAL A 81 11.30 1.84 14.42
N PHE A 82 12.21 2.27 15.30
CA PHE A 82 13.59 1.77 15.33
C PHE A 82 13.66 0.27 15.68
N ARG A 83 12.85 -0.18 16.65
CA ARG A 83 12.79 -1.60 17.05
C ARG A 83 12.31 -2.51 15.92
N VAL A 84 11.36 -2.05 15.09
CA VAL A 84 10.86 -2.83 13.94
C VAL A 84 11.92 -2.94 12.83
N SER A 85 12.62 -1.84 12.52
CA SER A 85 13.71 -1.85 11.53
C SER A 85 14.84 -2.79 11.96
N ASN A 86 15.32 -2.65 13.20
CA ASN A 86 16.42 -3.45 13.72
C ASN A 86 16.08 -4.96 13.87
N ARG A 87 14.80 -5.31 14.07
CA ARG A 87 14.39 -6.73 14.20
C ARG A 87 14.42 -7.51 12.89
N ARG A 88 14.38 -6.82 11.74
CA ARG A 88 14.42 -7.48 10.42
C ARG A 88 15.81 -8.00 10.05
N GLU A 89 16.86 -7.62 10.77
CA GLU A 89 18.24 -8.10 10.54
C GLU A 89 18.55 -9.47 11.18
N GLY A 90 17.58 -10.09 11.87
CA GLY A 90 17.87 -11.25 12.73
C GLY A 90 17.22 -12.59 12.40
N ARG A 91 16.14 -12.67 11.61
CA ARG A 91 15.50 -13.97 11.30
C ARG A 91 14.79 -13.97 9.95
N PRO A 92 15.05 -14.97 9.07
CA PRO A 92 14.12 -15.28 8.00
C PRO A 92 12.85 -15.82 8.65
N SER A 93 11.85 -14.96 8.84
CA SER A 93 10.50 -15.39 9.17
C SER A 93 9.95 -16.11 7.95
N ARG A 94 10.15 -17.43 7.92
CA ARG A 94 9.29 -18.36 7.17
C ARG A 94 7.87 -18.19 7.70
N CYS A 95 7.12 -17.27 7.11
CA CYS A 95 5.67 -17.32 7.18
C CYS A 95 5.24 -18.41 6.21
N ALA A 96 5.14 -19.64 6.72
CA ALA A 96 4.37 -20.68 6.06
C ALA A 96 2.93 -20.18 5.97
N LEU A 97 2.54 -19.67 4.81
CA LEU A 97 1.13 -19.56 4.45
C LEU A 97 0.66 -20.97 4.09
N GLY A 98 0.41 -21.77 5.12
CA GLY A 98 -0.22 -23.06 5.03
C GLY A 98 -1.46 -23.04 5.90
N LYS A 99 -2.60 -22.76 5.27
CA LYS A 99 -3.92 -23.38 5.42
C LYS A 99 -4.98 -22.45 4.82
#